data_AF-A0A5M4D650-F1
#
_entry.id   AF-A0A5M4D650-F1
#
_cell.length_a   1.000
_cell.length_b   1.000
_cell.length_c   1.000
_cell.angle_alpha   90.00
_cell.angle_beta   90.00
_cell.angle_gamma   90.00
#
_symmetry.space_group_name_H-M   'P 1'
#
loop_
_entity.id
_entity.type
_entity.pdbx_description
1 polymer ?
#
loop_
_entity_poly.entity_id
_entity_poly.type
_entity_poly.pdbx_seq_one_letter_code
_entity_poly.pdbx_strand_id
1 'polypeptide(L)'
;MPTLPGKGPSNRCGRRQSVTDSRIEAPARADSTRRIPNSLPGRWQRFRNFWLRRDALFVLALACYASFFGLTTTEMDFHEIFVVQTAVEMHERGDYLVPYFNDRLRLAKPPMNYWLTAACARLRGADRPATLDGRIPSALAAVALMFITVLLGSELWSRAVGINAGLILCGTFGFVKYSHSARPEMVYAAFCAAAFLCFVTAWRRGGHSHLPWLGWVFVALAVLTKGPQIPAIMLASLALALSFHAPSRRNLGRIFRPVLGLLVVAFLASWWWIAIRIAVGADALANSQLLGSRFLLGLDSWENPAYFYLIWVLILPWVFLFVPMLRAAVNRGSRRAFAARAMAIVLLASAVVLNFGQDKRLHYLLPLLPIAALLMALGSRKLFKRLHVRCGARCVRVLVLAGSFTAIIGALTARILLPADVHERHLDMLLSLNLLAIVVATALTLRFAPLRNAVVPFGVPPFLRWASVVSIGFSSSLLLTYLLTSNRLHPRSHTADLVAAVPKDAVLYSIGVEAH
;
A
#
# COMPACT_ATOMS: atom_id res chain seq x y z
N MET A 1 -70.74 6.09 -13.35
CA MET A 1 -72.08 5.86 -12.76
C MET A 1 -72.36 4.36 -12.77
N PRO A 2 -73.20 3.82 -11.86
CA PRO A 2 -73.49 4.20 -10.47
C PRO A 2 -72.67 3.27 -9.50
N THR A 3 -72.19 3.61 -8.30
CA THR A 3 -72.68 4.34 -7.11
C THR A 3 -73.73 3.60 -6.26
N LEU A 4 -73.30 3.13 -5.08
CA LEU A 4 -74.13 2.80 -3.91
C LEU A 4 -73.47 3.41 -2.63
N PRO A 5 -74.20 3.58 -1.50
CA PRO A 5 -74.02 4.76 -0.64
C PRO A 5 -73.44 4.52 0.76
N GLY A 6 -73.05 5.61 1.44
CA GLY A 6 -72.74 5.65 2.88
C GLY A 6 -72.85 7.07 3.46
N LYS A 7 -73.61 7.24 4.55
CA LYS A 7 -73.83 8.53 5.25
C LYS A 7 -72.80 8.74 6.37
N GLY A 8 -72.45 9.99 6.72
CA GLY A 8 -71.68 10.32 7.93
C GLY A 8 -71.30 11.80 8.06
N PRO A 9 -71.70 12.54 9.12
CA PRO A 9 -71.47 13.99 9.24
C PRO A 9 -70.58 14.40 10.44
N SER A 10 -70.09 15.64 10.42
CA SER A 10 -69.88 16.46 11.63
C SER A 10 -69.77 17.96 11.27
N ASN A 11 -69.98 18.85 12.24
CA ASN A 11 -70.19 20.28 12.02
C ASN A 11 -69.79 21.08 13.28
N ARG A 12 -69.63 22.43 13.16
CA ARG A 12 -69.24 23.41 14.20
C ARG A 12 -67.73 23.40 14.56
N CYS A 13 -66.97 24.50 14.66
CA CYS A 13 -67.18 25.91 15.05
C CYS A 13 -66.98 26.18 16.57
N GLY A 14 -66.03 27.09 16.90
CA GLY A 14 -65.64 27.52 18.25
C GLY A 14 -65.37 29.04 18.33
N ARG A 15 -65.23 29.61 19.53
CA ARG A 15 -65.49 31.05 19.84
C ARG A 15 -64.28 31.79 20.46
N ARG A 16 -64.32 33.14 20.49
CA ARG A 16 -63.46 34.04 21.33
C ARG A 16 -64.12 34.28 22.71
N GLN A 17 -63.57 34.97 23.72
CA GLN A 17 -62.34 35.80 23.98
C GLN A 17 -62.00 35.62 25.50
N SER A 18 -61.06 36.24 26.22
CA SER A 18 -60.06 37.35 26.10
C SER A 18 -58.73 36.93 26.82
N VAL A 19 -57.68 37.70 27.20
CA VAL A 19 -57.36 39.06 27.75
C VAL A 19 -58.03 39.36 29.12
N THR A 20 -57.38 39.81 30.20
CA THR A 20 -55.97 40.24 30.53
C THR A 20 -55.27 39.20 31.45
N ASP A 21 -54.01 39.30 31.93
CA ASP A 21 -53.40 40.32 32.81
C ASP A 21 -51.85 40.34 32.79
N SER A 22 -51.25 41.46 33.22
CA SER A 22 -49.82 41.77 33.06
C SER A 22 -48.95 41.44 34.28
N ARG A 23 -47.73 40.95 34.05
CA ARG A 23 -46.59 41.11 34.97
C ARG A 23 -45.36 41.64 34.21
N ILE A 24 -44.63 42.52 34.87
CA ILE A 24 -43.45 43.20 34.31
C ILE A 24 -42.24 42.28 34.43
N GLU A 25 -41.60 41.94 33.31
CA GLU A 25 -40.35 41.19 33.31
C GLU A 25 -39.17 42.11 33.63
N ALA A 26 -38.37 41.75 34.64
CA ALA A 26 -37.08 42.38 34.89
C ALA A 26 -36.04 41.90 33.85
N PRO A 27 -35.08 42.74 33.43
CA PRO A 27 -34.11 42.38 32.39
C PRO A 27 -33.18 41.26 32.89
N ALA A 28 -33.44 40.03 32.44
CA ALA A 28 -32.56 38.89 32.68
C ALA A 28 -31.16 39.18 32.11
N ARG A 29 -30.13 38.98 32.93
CA ARG A 29 -28.73 39.26 32.57
C ARG A 29 -28.34 38.53 31.28
N ALA A 30 -27.68 39.24 30.37
CA ALA A 30 -27.11 38.66 29.16
C ALA A 30 -25.94 37.73 29.48
N ASP A 31 -26.22 36.45 29.79
CA ASP A 31 -25.21 35.40 29.82
C ASP A 31 -24.72 35.12 28.39
N SER A 32 -23.70 35.90 27.97
CA SER A 32 -23.10 35.80 26.66
C SER A 32 -22.09 34.65 26.54
N THR A 33 -22.29 33.54 27.26
CA THR A 33 -21.53 32.29 27.05
C THR A 33 -21.90 31.66 25.70
N ARG A 34 -21.37 32.23 24.61
CA ARG A 34 -21.34 31.63 23.27
C ARG A 34 -20.68 30.25 23.36
N ARG A 35 -21.50 29.20 23.51
CA ARG A 35 -21.04 27.81 23.53
C ARG A 35 -20.39 27.46 22.19
N ILE A 36 -19.06 27.52 22.15
CA ILE A 36 -18.25 27.07 21.01
C ILE A 36 -18.67 25.62 20.69
N PRO A 37 -19.14 25.31 19.46
CA PRO A 37 -19.59 23.96 19.16
C PRO A 37 -18.44 22.94 19.11
N ASN A 38 -18.15 22.31 20.24
CA ASN A 38 -17.19 21.19 20.37
C ASN A 38 -17.57 19.94 19.54
N SER A 39 -18.69 19.99 18.82
CA SER A 39 -19.11 19.03 17.82
C SER A 39 -18.35 19.21 16.49
N LEU A 40 -17.19 18.56 16.38
CA LEU A 40 -16.52 18.29 15.09
C LEU A 40 -17.56 17.92 14.01
N PRO A 41 -17.50 18.50 12.78
CA PRO A 41 -18.51 18.25 11.75
C PRO A 41 -18.74 16.75 11.47
N GLY A 42 -19.97 16.35 11.11
CA GLY A 42 -20.41 14.94 11.05
C GLY A 42 -19.64 13.99 10.11
N ARG A 43 -18.67 14.49 9.31
CA ARG A 43 -17.63 13.71 8.63
C ARG A 43 -16.50 13.33 9.58
N TRP A 44 -15.96 14.31 10.31
CA TRP A 44 -14.90 14.17 11.30
C TRP A 44 -15.32 13.35 12.52
N GLN A 45 -16.56 13.48 13.00
CA GLN A 45 -17.11 12.56 14.01
C GLN A 45 -17.16 11.11 13.50
N ARG A 46 -17.56 10.87 12.25
CA ARG A 46 -17.56 9.51 11.66
C ARG A 46 -16.15 8.97 11.46
N PHE A 47 -15.18 9.82 11.16
CA PHE A 47 -13.76 9.46 11.13
C PHE A 47 -13.26 9.12 12.54
N ARG A 48 -13.42 10.01 13.52
CA ARG A 48 -13.07 9.78 14.94
C ARG A 48 -13.67 8.48 15.48
N ASN A 49 -14.95 8.25 15.26
CA ASN A 49 -15.67 7.05 15.72
C ASN A 49 -15.35 5.78 14.89
N PHE A 50 -14.58 5.91 13.79
CA PHE A 50 -13.95 4.79 13.10
C PHE A 50 -12.64 4.38 13.79
N TRP A 51 -11.80 5.36 14.16
CA TRP A 51 -10.47 5.17 14.77
C TRP A 51 -10.50 4.83 16.26
N LEU A 52 -11.42 5.40 17.04
CA LEU A 52 -11.58 5.12 18.49
C LEU A 52 -12.14 3.71 18.80
N ARG A 53 -12.07 2.75 17.87
CA ARG A 53 -12.48 1.36 18.08
C ARG A 53 -11.25 0.48 18.21
N ARG A 54 -11.28 -0.48 19.15
CA ARG A 54 -10.20 -1.44 19.44
C ARG A 54 -9.60 -2.07 18.18
N ASP A 55 -10.41 -2.44 17.18
CA ASP A 55 -9.94 -2.98 15.90
C ASP A 55 -8.94 -2.07 15.16
N ALA A 56 -9.13 -0.75 15.21
CA ALA A 56 -8.29 0.21 14.47
C ALA A 56 -6.96 0.47 15.21
N LEU A 57 -6.99 0.48 16.56
CA LEU A 57 -5.77 0.51 17.38
C LEU A 57 -4.96 -0.78 17.23
N PHE A 58 -5.62 -1.94 17.12
CA PHE A 58 -4.96 -3.21 16.82
C PHE A 58 -4.31 -3.20 15.42
N VAL A 59 -5.03 -2.72 14.39
CA VAL A 59 -4.49 -2.53 13.04
C VAL A 59 -3.29 -1.57 13.05
N LEU A 60 -3.31 -0.50 13.85
CA LEU A 60 -2.19 0.43 14.03
C LEU A 60 -0.97 -0.25 14.68
N ALA A 61 -1.16 -0.91 15.83
CA ALA A 61 -0.09 -1.59 16.55
C ALA A 61 0.59 -2.65 15.68
N LEU A 62 -0.21 -3.42 14.92
CA LEU A 62 0.30 -4.44 13.99
C LEU A 62 1.01 -3.82 12.77
N ALA A 63 0.51 -2.70 12.23
CA ALA A 63 1.18 -1.96 11.17
C ALA A 63 2.56 -1.46 11.62
N CYS A 64 2.63 -0.83 12.80
CA CYS A 64 3.89 -0.34 13.37
C CYS A 64 4.86 -1.48 13.66
N TYR A 65 4.40 -2.56 14.31
CA TYR A 65 5.22 -3.75 14.54
C TYR A 65 5.79 -4.30 13.22
N ALA A 66 4.95 -4.51 12.20
CA ALA A 66 5.36 -5.06 10.92
C ALA A 66 6.19 -4.12 10.02
N SER A 67 6.40 -2.87 10.44
CA SER A 67 7.16 -1.86 9.69
C SER A 67 8.42 -1.36 10.41
N PHE A 68 8.52 -1.56 11.73
CA PHE A 68 9.64 -1.08 12.56
C PHE A 68 10.36 -2.19 13.34
N PHE A 69 9.80 -3.39 13.47
CA PHE A 69 10.46 -4.49 14.19
C PHE A 69 11.68 -5.01 13.41
N GLY A 70 12.88 -4.74 13.93
CA GLY A 70 14.13 -5.13 13.26
C GLY A 70 14.62 -4.15 12.19
N LEU A 71 14.18 -2.88 12.23
CA LEU A 71 14.50 -1.88 11.19
C LEU A 71 16.01 -1.69 10.92
N THR A 72 16.86 -1.95 11.91
CA THR A 72 18.33 -1.88 11.83
C THR A 72 19.03 -3.21 12.10
N THR A 73 18.32 -4.34 12.22
CA THR A 73 18.94 -5.66 12.52
C THR A 73 19.43 -6.41 11.28
N THR A 74 19.34 -5.80 10.10
CA THR A 74 19.91 -6.31 8.85
C THR A 74 20.80 -5.24 8.22
N GLU A 75 21.88 -5.69 7.58
CA GLU A 75 22.77 -4.86 6.75
C GLU A 75 22.00 -4.17 5.61
N MET A 76 22.63 -3.20 4.96
CA MET A 76 22.05 -2.46 3.83
C MET A 76 22.27 -3.17 2.49
N ASP A 77 21.19 -3.38 1.72
CA ASP A 77 21.30 -3.70 0.28
C ASP A 77 22.06 -2.59 -0.44
N PHE A 78 22.81 -2.91 -1.49
CA PHE A 78 23.60 -1.93 -2.26
C PHE A 78 22.78 -0.70 -2.71
N HIS A 79 21.49 -0.88 -3.00
CA HIS A 79 20.59 0.22 -3.36
C HIS A 79 20.09 1.07 -2.19
N GLU A 80 20.31 0.65 -0.94
CA GLU A 80 20.09 1.45 0.28
C GLU A 80 21.30 2.33 0.60
N ILE A 81 22.52 1.80 0.46
CA ILE A 81 23.77 2.57 0.61
C ILE A 81 23.73 3.79 -0.31
N PHE A 82 23.35 3.58 -1.57
CA PHE A 82 23.06 4.62 -2.56
C PHE A 82 22.04 5.69 -2.15
N VAL A 83 21.18 5.47 -1.15
CA VAL A 83 20.27 6.49 -0.61
C VAL A 83 20.90 7.19 0.57
N VAL A 84 21.40 6.42 1.54
CA VAL A 84 21.93 6.96 2.80
C VAL A 84 23.19 7.79 2.55
N GLN A 85 24.14 7.27 1.77
CA GLN A 85 25.38 7.99 1.44
C GLN A 85 25.12 9.27 0.64
N THR A 86 24.17 9.24 -0.32
CA THR A 86 23.75 10.46 -1.04
C THR A 86 23.18 11.51 -0.08
N ALA A 87 22.40 11.09 0.92
CA ALA A 87 21.86 12.00 1.93
C ALA A 87 22.92 12.52 2.92
N VAL A 88 23.99 11.75 3.16
CA VAL A 88 25.18 12.17 3.91
C VAL A 88 25.95 13.24 3.13
N GLU A 89 26.32 12.99 1.86
CA GLU A 89 27.02 13.98 1.03
C GLU A 89 26.21 15.27 0.85
N MET A 90 24.88 15.19 0.65
CA MET A 90 23.99 16.36 0.62
C MET A 90 23.89 17.09 1.98
N HIS A 91 24.21 16.43 3.10
CA HIS A 91 24.25 17.05 4.42
C HIS A 91 25.58 17.75 4.68
N GLU A 92 26.69 17.06 4.43
CA GLU A 92 28.06 17.55 4.62
C GLU A 92 28.38 18.73 3.70
N ARG A 93 27.88 18.70 2.44
CA ARG A 93 28.01 19.81 1.47
C ARG A 93 27.02 20.95 1.70
N GLY A 94 25.97 20.74 2.51
CA GLY A 94 24.82 21.66 2.63
C GLY A 94 23.93 21.78 1.39
N ASP A 95 24.34 21.23 0.24
CA ASP A 95 23.60 21.23 -1.01
C ASP A 95 22.50 20.14 -1.03
N TYR A 96 21.25 20.60 -0.94
CA TYR A 96 20.06 19.74 -1.06
C TYR A 96 19.43 19.74 -2.46
N LEU A 97 19.99 20.47 -3.43
CA LEU A 97 19.54 20.48 -4.82
C LEU A 97 20.20 19.37 -5.63
N VAL A 98 21.53 19.26 -5.58
CA VAL A 98 22.32 18.37 -6.44
C VAL A 98 22.75 17.10 -5.68
N PRO A 99 22.26 15.90 -6.06
CA PRO A 99 22.65 14.66 -5.40
C PRO A 99 24.01 14.17 -5.91
N TYR A 100 24.95 13.94 -5.00
CA TYR A 100 26.25 13.29 -5.26
C TYR A 100 26.32 11.91 -4.61
N PHE A 101 27.20 11.04 -5.12
CA PHE A 101 27.59 9.79 -4.47
C PHE A 101 29.04 9.49 -4.82
N ASN A 102 29.90 9.38 -3.82
CA ASN A 102 31.36 9.33 -3.96
C ASN A 102 31.86 10.44 -4.90
N ASP A 103 31.41 11.68 -4.65
CA ASP A 103 31.73 12.91 -5.41
C ASP A 103 31.28 12.91 -6.89
N ARG A 104 30.55 11.89 -7.36
CA ARG A 104 30.00 11.82 -8.72
C ARG A 104 28.52 12.16 -8.75
N LEU A 105 28.10 12.90 -9.79
CA LEU A 105 26.72 13.35 -9.99
C LEU A 105 25.74 12.16 -10.09
N ARG A 106 24.82 12.07 -9.11
CA ARG A 106 23.92 10.94 -8.95
C ARG A 106 22.57 11.13 -9.65
N LEU A 107 22.61 11.43 -10.94
CA LEU A 107 21.43 11.68 -11.79
C LEU A 107 20.70 10.38 -12.19
N ALA A 108 20.27 9.59 -11.20
CA ALA A 108 19.60 8.31 -11.40
C ALA A 108 18.19 8.21 -10.77
N LYS A 109 17.89 8.97 -9.71
CA LYS A 109 16.56 8.99 -9.05
C LYS A 109 16.23 10.40 -8.52
N PRO A 110 14.97 10.84 -8.60
CA PRO A 110 14.50 12.09 -7.99
C PRO A 110 14.78 12.18 -6.47
N PRO A 111 14.83 13.38 -5.89
CA PRO A 111 15.54 13.65 -4.64
C PRO A 111 14.72 13.42 -3.37
N MET A 112 13.40 13.26 -3.47
CA MET A 112 12.48 13.20 -2.31
C MET A 112 12.94 12.22 -1.23
N ASN A 113 13.52 11.09 -1.63
CA ASN A 113 13.96 10.07 -0.69
C ASN A 113 15.23 10.47 0.07
N TYR A 114 16.17 11.17 -0.56
CA TYR A 114 17.34 11.75 0.12
C TYR A 114 16.91 12.87 1.08
N TRP A 115 15.96 13.71 0.66
CA TRP A 115 15.37 14.75 1.52
C TRP A 115 14.66 14.17 2.74
N LEU A 116 13.88 13.09 2.58
CA LEU A 116 13.22 12.40 3.70
C LEU A 116 14.23 11.76 4.66
N THR A 117 15.31 11.17 4.13
CA THR A 117 16.41 10.64 4.95
C THR A 117 17.12 11.74 5.75
N ALA A 118 17.49 12.85 5.12
CA ALA A 118 18.11 13.99 5.80
C ALA A 118 17.17 14.68 6.80
N ALA A 119 15.86 14.72 6.52
CA ALA A 119 14.86 15.23 7.44
C ALA A 119 14.71 14.34 8.68
N CYS A 120 14.75 13.00 8.53
CA CYS A 120 14.74 12.07 9.66
C CYS A 120 15.99 12.25 10.54
N ALA A 121 17.18 12.38 9.94
CA ALA A 121 18.43 12.64 10.66
C ALA A 121 18.38 13.95 11.47
N ARG A 122 17.90 15.04 10.86
CA ARG A 122 17.71 16.34 11.54
C ARG A 122 16.68 16.26 12.67
N LEU A 123 15.55 15.59 12.46
CA LEU A 123 14.52 15.39 13.50
C LEU A 123 15.00 14.50 14.66
N ARG A 124 16.00 13.65 14.41
CA ARG A 124 16.68 12.83 15.43
C ARG A 124 17.80 13.59 16.16
N GLY A 125 18.14 14.80 15.72
CA GLY A 125 19.26 15.59 16.28
C GLY A 125 20.62 14.96 16.00
N ALA A 126 20.81 14.37 14.82
CA ALA A 126 22.03 13.66 14.45
C ALA A 126 22.92 14.47 13.50
N ASP A 127 24.24 14.44 13.76
CA ASP A 127 25.27 15.16 12.99
C ASP A 127 25.46 14.63 11.55
N ARG A 128 24.98 13.41 11.28
CA ARG A 128 24.87 12.85 9.93
C ARG A 128 23.76 11.80 9.81
N PRO A 129 23.16 11.63 8.61
CA PRO A 129 22.23 10.53 8.34
C PRO A 129 22.87 9.13 8.50
N ALA A 130 22.06 8.18 8.94
CA ALA A 130 22.44 6.78 9.10
C ALA A 130 21.36 5.82 8.54
N THR A 131 21.64 4.51 8.58
CA THR A 131 20.74 3.42 8.14
C THR A 131 19.30 3.57 8.66
N LEU A 132 19.15 3.98 9.92
CA LEU A 132 17.86 4.20 10.56
C LEU A 132 17.05 5.32 9.86
N ASP A 133 17.70 6.45 9.57
CA ASP A 133 17.06 7.61 8.92
C ASP A 133 16.73 7.32 7.46
N GLY A 134 17.51 6.44 6.81
CA GLY A 134 17.19 5.88 5.51
C GLY A 134 15.89 5.07 5.51
N ARG A 135 15.70 4.23 6.54
CA ARG A 135 14.60 3.24 6.60
C ARG A 135 13.30 3.77 7.24
N ILE A 136 13.36 4.75 8.16
CA ILE A 136 12.18 5.37 8.78
C ILE A 136 11.14 5.88 7.75
N PRO A 137 11.50 6.56 6.64
CA PRO A 137 10.56 6.98 5.62
C PRO A 137 9.74 5.82 5.02
N SER A 138 10.39 4.67 4.76
CA SER A 138 9.72 3.47 4.27
C SER A 138 8.85 2.80 5.33
N ALA A 139 9.29 2.75 6.59
CA ALA A 139 8.50 2.23 7.69
C ALA A 139 7.20 3.04 7.91
N LEU A 140 7.30 4.38 7.90
CA LEU A 140 6.15 5.29 7.97
C LEU A 140 5.22 5.14 6.75
N ALA A 141 5.80 5.03 5.54
CA ALA A 141 5.04 4.84 4.32
C ALA A 141 4.30 3.48 4.29
N ALA A 142 4.87 2.42 4.86
CA ALA A 142 4.22 1.12 4.98
C ALA A 142 2.98 1.19 5.89
N VAL A 143 3.10 1.84 7.06
CA VAL A 143 1.96 2.10 7.96
C VAL A 143 0.86 2.91 7.23
N ALA A 144 1.24 3.96 6.50
CA ALA A 144 0.30 4.75 5.71
C ALA A 144 -0.39 3.93 4.60
N LEU A 145 0.37 3.12 3.86
CA LEU A 145 -0.11 2.25 2.78
C LEU A 145 -1.14 1.22 3.29
N MET A 146 -0.90 0.65 4.47
CA MET A 146 -1.84 -0.25 5.14
C MET A 146 -3.17 0.46 5.45
N PHE A 147 -3.13 1.68 6.00
CA PHE A 147 -4.36 2.44 6.27
C PHE A 147 -5.09 2.89 5.00
N ILE A 148 -4.37 3.33 3.97
CA ILE A 148 -4.95 3.67 2.67
C ILE A 148 -5.68 2.45 2.09
N THR A 149 -5.13 1.25 2.23
CA THR A 149 -5.76 -0.02 1.83
C THR A 149 -7.03 -0.30 2.65
N VAL A 150 -7.00 -0.08 3.96
CA VAL A 150 -8.20 -0.20 4.83
C VAL A 150 -9.30 0.79 4.42
N LEU A 151 -8.94 2.03 4.07
CA LEU A 151 -9.87 3.06 3.62
C LEU A 151 -10.46 2.72 2.24
N LEU A 152 -9.65 2.29 1.27
CA LEU A 152 -10.09 1.83 -0.05
C LEU A 152 -11.16 0.73 0.05
N GLY A 153 -10.90 -0.34 0.83
CA GLY A 153 -11.86 -1.44 0.97
C GLY A 153 -13.13 -1.07 1.75
N SER A 154 -13.01 -0.09 2.65
CA SER A 154 -14.14 0.49 3.37
C SER A 154 -15.06 1.30 2.44
N GLU A 155 -14.48 2.17 1.61
CA GLU A 155 -15.18 3.04 0.65
C GLU A 155 -15.79 2.23 -0.51
N LEU A 156 -15.08 1.22 -1.03
CA LEU A 156 -15.56 0.38 -2.14
C LEU A 156 -16.66 -0.61 -1.72
N TRP A 157 -16.51 -1.29 -0.57
CA TRP A 157 -17.43 -2.37 -0.16
C TRP A 157 -17.93 -2.31 1.29
N SER A 158 -17.02 -2.35 2.28
CA SER A 158 -17.35 -2.36 3.72
C SER A 158 -16.08 -2.37 4.60
N ARG A 159 -16.15 -1.82 5.82
CA ARG A 159 -15.05 -1.82 6.83
C ARG A 159 -14.37 -3.18 7.01
N ALA A 160 -15.12 -4.27 7.01
CA ALA A 160 -14.55 -5.62 7.17
C ALA A 160 -13.68 -6.06 5.97
N VAL A 161 -14.02 -5.65 4.74
CA VAL A 161 -13.18 -5.91 3.56
C VAL A 161 -11.92 -5.02 3.60
N GLY A 162 -12.06 -3.77 4.04
CA GLY A 162 -10.92 -2.88 4.26
C GLY A 162 -9.92 -3.43 5.28
N ILE A 163 -10.38 -3.78 6.49
CA ILE A 163 -9.53 -4.35 7.54
C ILE A 163 -8.84 -5.62 7.04
N ASN A 164 -9.59 -6.58 6.47
CA ASN A 164 -8.99 -7.81 5.94
C ASN A 164 -7.96 -7.55 4.83
N ALA A 165 -8.15 -6.53 3.98
CA ALA A 165 -7.20 -6.17 2.93
C ALA A 165 -5.91 -5.56 3.49
N GLY A 166 -6.00 -4.67 4.48
CA GLY A 166 -4.84 -4.13 5.19
C GLY A 166 -4.06 -5.23 5.93
N LEU A 167 -4.77 -6.18 6.57
CA LEU A 167 -4.18 -7.32 7.26
C LEU A 167 -3.47 -8.31 6.31
N ILE A 168 -4.06 -8.59 5.13
CA ILE A 168 -3.39 -9.37 4.07
C ILE A 168 -2.15 -8.62 3.57
N LEU A 169 -2.28 -7.33 3.24
CA LEU A 169 -1.16 -6.51 2.77
C LEU A 169 0.03 -6.52 3.75
N CYS A 170 -0.24 -6.27 5.04
CA CYS A 170 0.73 -6.23 6.12
C CYS A 170 1.56 -7.53 6.25
N GLY A 171 0.94 -8.67 5.97
CA GLY A 171 1.60 -9.98 5.99
C GLY A 171 2.14 -10.43 4.64
N THR A 172 2.34 -9.54 3.67
CA THR A 172 2.97 -9.90 2.38
C THR A 172 4.48 -9.74 2.41
N PHE A 173 5.19 -10.61 1.69
CA PHE A 173 6.63 -10.49 1.45
C PHE A 173 7.02 -9.12 0.90
N GLY A 174 6.25 -8.59 -0.06
CA GLY A 174 6.46 -7.25 -0.60
C GLY A 174 6.33 -6.13 0.42
N PHE A 175 5.38 -6.22 1.35
CA PHE A 175 5.23 -5.22 2.41
C PHE A 175 6.43 -5.25 3.37
N VAL A 176 6.77 -6.43 3.90
CA VAL A 176 7.86 -6.58 4.89
C VAL A 176 9.22 -6.22 4.28
N LYS A 177 9.53 -6.70 3.07
CA LYS A 177 10.82 -6.44 2.42
C LYS A 177 11.05 -4.96 2.10
N TYR A 178 10.01 -4.21 1.74
CA TYR A 178 10.16 -2.80 1.35
C TYR A 178 9.81 -1.81 2.46
N SER A 179 9.19 -2.21 3.58
CA SER A 179 9.11 -1.39 4.80
C SER A 179 10.50 -1.25 5.46
N HIS A 180 11.29 -2.33 5.45
CA HIS A 180 12.64 -2.42 6.03
C HIS A 180 13.75 -1.94 5.08
N SER A 181 13.43 -1.16 4.04
CA SER A 181 14.42 -0.75 3.03
C SER A 181 14.44 0.76 2.84
N ALA A 182 15.62 1.36 2.87
CA ALA A 182 15.83 2.78 2.61
C ALA A 182 15.53 3.20 1.15
N ARG A 183 15.20 2.25 0.27
CA ARG A 183 14.86 2.49 -1.13
C ARG A 183 13.50 3.21 -1.26
N PRO A 184 13.31 4.09 -2.26
CA PRO A 184 12.08 4.89 -2.46
C PRO A 184 10.79 4.12 -2.76
N GLU A 185 10.83 2.79 -2.79
CA GLU A 185 9.74 1.94 -3.29
C GLU A 185 8.47 2.05 -2.44
N MET A 186 8.60 2.02 -1.10
CA MET A 186 7.45 2.06 -0.20
C MET A 186 6.83 3.45 -0.10
N VAL A 187 7.65 4.50 -0.06
CA VAL A 187 7.21 5.91 -0.15
C VAL A 187 6.43 6.15 -1.44
N TYR A 188 6.95 5.66 -2.57
CA TYR A 188 6.30 5.75 -3.87
C TYR A 188 4.96 4.98 -3.91
N ALA A 189 4.90 3.78 -3.34
CA ALA A 189 3.68 2.99 -3.22
C ALA A 189 2.62 3.69 -2.36
N ALA A 190 3.01 4.30 -1.23
CA ALA A 190 2.12 5.07 -0.37
C ALA A 190 1.51 6.27 -1.10
N PHE A 191 2.31 7.07 -1.80
CA PHE A 191 1.80 8.19 -2.60
C PHE A 191 0.90 7.75 -3.76
N CYS A 192 1.27 6.69 -4.50
CA CYS A 192 0.43 6.13 -5.56
C CYS A 192 -0.94 5.65 -5.02
N ALA A 193 -0.94 4.95 -3.88
CA ALA A 193 -2.17 4.50 -3.25
C ALA A 193 -3.01 5.66 -2.67
N ALA A 194 -2.38 6.69 -2.10
CA ALA A 194 -3.06 7.88 -1.58
C ALA A 194 -3.75 8.67 -2.70
N ALA A 195 -3.07 8.83 -3.84
CA ALA A 195 -3.66 9.36 -5.07
C ALA A 195 -4.86 8.51 -5.51
N PHE A 196 -4.66 7.19 -5.65
CA PHE A 196 -5.69 6.25 -6.08
C PHE A 196 -6.94 6.28 -5.18
N LEU A 197 -6.79 6.36 -3.85
CA LEU A 197 -7.88 6.55 -2.89
C LEU A 197 -8.67 7.85 -3.13
N CYS A 198 -7.98 8.94 -3.45
CA CYS A 198 -8.63 10.22 -3.76
C CYS A 198 -9.51 10.13 -5.02
N PHE A 199 -9.01 9.54 -6.10
CA PHE A 199 -9.77 9.34 -7.35
C PHE A 199 -10.88 8.30 -7.22
N VAL A 200 -10.65 7.19 -6.51
CA VAL A 200 -11.69 6.20 -6.17
C VAL A 200 -12.81 6.86 -5.38
N THR A 201 -12.49 7.67 -4.37
CA THR A 201 -13.51 8.36 -3.56
C THR A 201 -14.25 9.44 -4.37
N ALA A 202 -13.57 10.12 -5.30
CA ALA A 202 -14.22 11.04 -6.24
C ALA A 202 -15.19 10.31 -7.19
N TRP A 203 -14.80 9.16 -7.74
CA TRP A 203 -15.66 8.28 -8.52
C TRP A 203 -16.90 7.82 -7.74
N ARG A 204 -16.71 7.39 -6.48
CA ARG A 204 -17.82 6.91 -5.63
C ARG A 204 -18.86 7.99 -5.34
N ARG A 205 -18.43 9.26 -5.28
CA ARG A 205 -19.25 10.49 -5.19
C ARG A 205 -19.71 11.05 -6.55
N GLY A 206 -19.50 10.32 -7.65
CA GLY A 206 -19.93 10.72 -8.99
C GLY A 206 -19.26 12.00 -9.52
N GLY A 207 -18.01 12.28 -9.12
CA GLY A 207 -17.27 13.50 -9.48
C GLY A 207 -17.49 14.69 -8.54
N HIS A 208 -18.48 14.64 -7.64
CA HIS A 208 -18.79 15.71 -6.68
C HIS A 208 -17.88 15.63 -5.45
N SER A 209 -16.58 15.87 -5.66
CA SER A 209 -15.54 15.81 -4.63
C SER A 209 -14.38 16.75 -4.95
N HIS A 210 -13.82 17.40 -3.93
CA HIS A 210 -12.56 18.15 -4.02
C HIS A 210 -11.31 17.26 -3.95
N LEU A 211 -11.46 15.98 -3.55
CA LEU A 211 -10.33 15.07 -3.35
C LEU A 211 -9.42 14.85 -4.57
N PRO A 212 -9.85 14.96 -5.85
CA PRO A 212 -8.94 14.88 -6.99
C PRO A 212 -7.76 15.85 -6.91
N TRP A 213 -7.94 17.05 -6.33
CA TRP A 213 -6.85 18.01 -6.12
C TRP A 213 -5.72 17.42 -5.24
N LEU A 214 -6.09 16.89 -4.07
CA LEU A 214 -5.16 16.18 -3.19
C LEU A 214 -4.61 14.91 -3.85
N GLY A 215 -5.40 14.26 -4.70
CA GLY A 215 -4.96 13.16 -5.56
C GLY A 215 -3.79 13.56 -6.47
N TRP A 216 -3.88 14.72 -7.14
CA TRP A 216 -2.81 15.24 -7.99
C TRP A 216 -1.58 15.71 -7.20
N VAL A 217 -1.75 16.24 -5.99
CA VAL A 217 -0.62 16.51 -5.07
C VAL A 217 0.13 15.20 -4.78
N PHE A 218 -0.58 14.11 -4.46
CA PHE A 218 0.07 12.80 -4.27
C PHE A 218 0.70 12.22 -5.55
N VAL A 219 0.15 12.50 -6.74
CA VAL A 219 0.82 12.17 -8.01
C VAL A 219 2.13 12.95 -8.15
N ALA A 220 2.15 14.26 -7.85
CA ALA A 220 3.35 15.08 -7.91
C ALA A 220 4.44 14.60 -6.93
N LEU A 221 4.06 14.24 -5.71
CA LEU A 221 4.97 13.66 -4.72
C LEU A 221 5.52 12.30 -5.19
N ALA A 222 4.69 11.44 -5.81
CA ALA A 222 5.16 10.20 -6.43
C ALA A 222 6.15 10.45 -7.58
N VAL A 223 5.90 11.47 -8.42
CA VAL A 223 6.84 11.90 -9.48
C VAL A 223 8.18 12.32 -8.88
N LEU A 224 8.18 13.14 -7.82
CA LEU A 224 9.39 13.54 -7.09
C LEU A 224 10.08 12.43 -6.29
N THR A 225 9.44 11.26 -6.12
CA THR A 225 10.05 10.08 -5.47
C THR A 225 10.70 9.13 -6.47
N LYS A 226 10.08 8.90 -7.63
CA LYS A 226 10.57 7.89 -8.59
C LYS A 226 10.20 8.15 -10.07
N GLY A 227 9.09 8.84 -10.33
CA GLY A 227 8.65 9.22 -11.68
C GLY A 227 7.16 8.97 -11.93
N PRO A 228 6.62 9.47 -13.07
CA PRO A 228 5.18 9.46 -13.36
C PRO A 228 4.59 8.08 -13.68
N GLN A 229 5.42 7.06 -13.93
CA GLN A 229 5.03 5.84 -14.64
C GLN A 229 3.90 5.09 -13.93
N ILE A 230 4.11 4.62 -12.69
CA ILE A 230 3.09 3.83 -11.99
C ILE A 230 1.82 4.64 -11.66
N PRO A 231 1.86 5.88 -11.13
CA PRO A 231 0.62 6.62 -10.89
C PRO A 231 -0.12 6.93 -12.19
N ALA A 232 0.56 7.25 -13.31
CA ALA A 232 -0.09 7.41 -14.61
C ALA A 232 -0.76 6.11 -15.07
N ILE A 233 -0.05 4.98 -15.02
CA ILE A 233 -0.58 3.66 -15.40
C ILE A 233 -1.80 3.26 -14.54
N MET A 234 -1.74 3.45 -13.21
CA MET A 234 -2.85 3.14 -12.30
C MET A 234 -4.08 4.02 -12.56
N LEU A 235 -3.90 5.32 -12.84
CA LEU A 235 -5.00 6.24 -13.12
C LEU A 235 -5.58 6.07 -14.53
N ALA A 236 -4.74 5.80 -15.54
CA ALA A 236 -5.18 5.44 -16.89
C ALA A 236 -5.97 4.11 -16.87
N SER A 237 -5.47 3.09 -16.16
CA SER A 237 -6.18 1.82 -15.99
C SER A 237 -7.50 1.98 -15.23
N LEU A 238 -7.58 2.93 -14.27
CA LEU A 238 -8.84 3.27 -13.60
C LEU A 238 -9.80 3.99 -14.56
N ALA A 239 -9.33 4.94 -15.36
CA ALA A 239 -10.15 5.63 -16.36
C ALA A 239 -10.71 4.64 -17.41
N LEU A 240 -9.87 3.72 -17.90
CA LEU A 240 -10.25 2.60 -18.75
C LEU A 240 -11.33 1.74 -18.10
N ALA A 241 -11.09 1.27 -16.87
CA ALA A 241 -12.07 0.49 -16.10
C ALA A 241 -13.42 1.20 -15.94
N LEU A 242 -13.41 2.51 -15.67
CA LEU A 242 -14.61 3.34 -15.49
C LEU A 242 -15.31 3.70 -16.81
N SER A 243 -14.63 3.65 -17.94
CA SER A 243 -15.24 3.86 -19.27
C SER A 243 -16.28 2.78 -19.60
N PHE A 244 -16.06 1.55 -19.15
CA PHE A 244 -16.97 0.40 -19.29
C PHE A 244 -18.23 0.48 -18.40
N HIS A 245 -18.46 1.58 -17.69
CA HIS A 245 -19.67 1.79 -16.89
C HIS A 245 -20.28 3.16 -17.16
N ALA A 246 -21.37 3.21 -17.93
CA ALA A 246 -21.96 4.45 -18.45
C ALA A 246 -22.16 5.60 -17.43
N PRO A 247 -22.63 5.37 -16.18
CA PRO A 247 -22.73 6.43 -15.16
C PRO A 247 -21.37 7.03 -14.75
N SER A 248 -20.29 6.26 -14.88
CA SER A 248 -18.91 6.70 -14.59
C SER A 248 -18.25 7.33 -15.81
N ARG A 249 -18.44 6.75 -17.02
CA ARG A 249 -17.97 7.30 -18.30
C ARG A 249 -18.37 8.77 -18.50
N ARG A 250 -19.66 9.11 -18.25
CA ARG A 250 -20.19 10.48 -18.33
C ARG A 250 -19.54 11.47 -17.35
N ASN A 251 -18.85 11.00 -16.31
CA ASN A 251 -18.29 11.81 -15.23
C ASN A 251 -16.75 11.78 -15.17
N LEU A 252 -16.05 11.13 -16.10
CA LEU A 252 -14.58 10.98 -16.08
C LEU A 252 -13.85 12.33 -15.90
N GLY A 253 -14.24 13.37 -16.65
CA GLY A 253 -13.67 14.71 -16.52
C GLY A 253 -13.85 15.33 -15.14
N ARG A 254 -14.98 15.08 -14.44
CA ARG A 254 -15.23 15.56 -13.07
C ARG A 254 -14.50 14.74 -12.01
N ILE A 255 -14.31 13.44 -12.26
CA ILE A 255 -13.62 12.48 -11.38
C ILE A 255 -12.11 12.74 -11.39
N PHE A 256 -11.51 12.88 -12.57
CA PHE A 256 -10.06 13.03 -12.72
C PHE A 256 -9.61 14.50 -12.81
N ARG A 257 -10.38 15.40 -13.41
CA ARG A 257 -9.99 16.82 -13.65
C ARG A 257 -8.61 16.95 -14.33
N PRO A 258 -8.34 16.21 -15.43
CA PRO A 258 -6.98 15.95 -15.90
C PRO A 258 -6.16 17.20 -16.23
N VAL A 259 -6.72 18.19 -16.94
CA VAL A 259 -5.99 19.42 -17.32
C VAL A 259 -5.48 20.17 -16.08
N LEU A 260 -6.37 20.52 -15.17
CA LEU A 260 -6.03 21.23 -13.93
C LEU A 260 -5.14 20.38 -13.00
N GLY A 261 -5.29 19.05 -13.05
CA GLY A 261 -4.44 18.12 -12.33
C GLY A 261 -3.01 18.06 -12.85
N LEU A 262 -2.83 18.04 -14.16
CA LEU A 262 -1.53 18.09 -14.82
C LEU A 262 -0.83 19.43 -14.55
N LEU A 263 -1.55 20.54 -14.44
CA LEU A 263 -0.98 21.82 -13.99
C LEU A 263 -0.48 21.75 -12.53
N VAL A 264 -1.21 21.08 -11.63
CA VAL A 264 -0.73 20.84 -10.24
C VAL A 264 0.51 19.95 -10.22
N VAL A 265 0.57 18.89 -11.05
CA VAL A 265 1.76 18.03 -11.15
C VAL A 265 2.94 18.78 -11.76
N ALA A 266 2.71 19.57 -12.82
CA ALA A 266 3.74 20.41 -13.42
C ALA A 266 4.32 21.37 -12.38
N PHE A 267 3.49 22.20 -11.73
CA PHE A 267 3.94 23.16 -10.72
C PHE A 267 4.70 22.49 -9.56
N LEU A 268 4.13 21.45 -8.95
CA LEU A 268 4.72 20.84 -7.75
C LEU A 268 5.92 19.93 -8.01
N ALA A 269 6.05 19.34 -9.21
CA ALA A 269 7.18 18.48 -9.53
C ALA A 269 8.27 19.19 -10.35
N SER A 270 7.93 20.07 -11.30
CA SER A 270 8.91 20.58 -12.27
C SER A 270 9.96 21.50 -11.67
N TRP A 271 9.70 22.16 -10.53
CA TRP A 271 10.64 23.12 -9.93
C TRP A 271 12.03 22.50 -9.71
N TRP A 272 12.10 21.26 -9.20
CA TRP A 272 13.39 20.58 -9.00
C TRP A 272 14.02 20.17 -10.32
N TRP A 273 13.23 19.68 -11.28
CA TRP A 273 13.70 19.34 -12.63
C TRP A 273 14.25 20.55 -13.40
N ILE A 274 13.70 21.74 -13.16
CA ILE A 274 14.20 23.00 -13.71
C ILE A 274 15.49 23.40 -12.98
N ALA A 275 15.49 23.40 -11.64
CA ALA A 275 16.64 23.80 -10.83
C ALA A 275 17.87 22.89 -11.05
N ILE A 276 17.70 21.56 -11.10
CA ILE A 276 18.81 20.62 -11.37
C ILE A 276 19.35 20.78 -12.80
N ARG A 277 18.50 21.09 -13.79
CA ARG A 277 18.92 21.37 -15.17
C ARG A 277 19.73 22.66 -15.27
N ILE A 278 19.42 23.67 -14.46
CA ILE A 278 20.17 24.92 -14.37
C ILE A 278 21.52 24.69 -13.67
N ALA A 279 21.52 23.97 -12.54
CA ALA A 279 22.71 23.75 -11.73
C ALA A 279 23.75 22.80 -12.38
N VAL A 280 23.31 21.79 -13.13
CA VAL A 280 24.17 20.72 -13.67
C VAL A 280 24.29 20.77 -15.21
N GLY A 281 23.54 21.66 -15.87
CA GLY A 281 23.50 21.78 -17.32
C GLY A 281 22.53 20.81 -18.01
N ALA A 282 22.15 21.15 -19.24
CA ALA A 282 21.14 20.40 -19.99
C ALA A 282 21.64 19.01 -20.42
N ASP A 283 22.87 18.91 -20.91
CA ASP A 283 23.39 17.69 -21.55
C ASP A 283 23.75 16.61 -20.53
N ALA A 284 24.27 17.00 -19.37
CA ALA A 284 24.49 16.10 -18.24
C ALA A 284 23.18 15.48 -17.72
N LEU A 285 22.08 16.25 -17.73
CA LEU A 285 20.76 15.72 -17.39
C LEU A 285 20.15 14.88 -18.52
N ALA A 286 20.32 15.28 -19.78
CA ALA A 286 19.80 14.56 -20.95
C ALA A 286 20.38 13.15 -21.10
N ASN A 287 21.69 12.99 -20.87
CA ASN A 287 22.38 11.71 -20.90
C ASN A 287 22.17 10.84 -19.65
N SER A 288 21.38 11.32 -18.67
CA SER A 288 21.22 10.66 -17.38
C SER A 288 20.06 9.65 -17.31
N GLN A 289 20.14 8.73 -16.34
CA GLN A 289 19.08 7.73 -16.09
C GLN A 289 17.79 8.34 -15.50
N LEU A 290 17.77 9.65 -15.22
CA LEU A 290 16.55 10.37 -14.85
C LEU A 290 15.60 10.62 -16.04
N LEU A 291 16.13 10.90 -17.25
CA LEU A 291 15.35 11.59 -18.27
C LEU A 291 14.67 10.68 -19.32
N GLY A 292 15.19 9.49 -19.64
CA GLY A 292 14.55 8.66 -20.67
C GLY A 292 15.06 7.24 -20.93
N SER A 293 16.35 6.95 -20.76
CA SER A 293 17.01 5.75 -21.32
C SER A 293 16.52 4.37 -20.82
N ARG A 294 15.64 4.32 -19.80
CA ARG A 294 14.97 3.09 -19.32
C ARG A 294 13.43 3.15 -19.35
N PHE A 295 12.87 4.12 -20.06
CA PHE A 295 11.43 4.39 -20.09
C PHE A 295 10.78 4.24 -21.47
N LEU A 296 11.54 3.81 -22.48
CA LEU A 296 10.98 3.37 -23.76
C LEU A 296 10.25 2.03 -23.57
N LEU A 297 9.07 1.91 -24.19
CA LEU A 297 8.35 0.65 -24.28
C LEU A 297 8.84 -0.10 -25.52
N GLY A 298 9.38 -1.31 -25.33
CA GLY A 298 9.82 -2.18 -26.42
C GLY A 298 8.79 -3.28 -26.69
N LEU A 299 8.51 -3.56 -27.96
CA LEU A 299 7.64 -4.68 -28.34
C LEU A 299 8.32 -6.02 -28.01
N ASP A 300 9.61 -6.11 -28.30
CA ASP A 300 10.52 -7.23 -27.99
C ASP A 300 10.57 -7.54 -26.47
N SER A 301 10.23 -6.58 -25.62
CA SER A 301 10.10 -6.82 -24.17
C SER A 301 8.95 -7.75 -23.82
N TRP A 302 7.99 -8.01 -24.72
CA TRP A 302 6.83 -8.86 -24.43
C TRP A 302 7.18 -10.34 -24.19
N GLU A 303 8.29 -10.85 -24.75
CA GLU A 303 8.66 -12.28 -24.73
C GLU A 303 8.75 -12.89 -23.33
N ASN A 304 9.11 -12.09 -22.32
CA ASN A 304 9.08 -12.51 -20.92
C ASN A 304 7.98 -11.75 -20.15
N PRO A 305 6.80 -12.35 -19.94
CA PRO A 305 5.63 -11.73 -19.29
C PRO A 305 5.75 -11.67 -17.74
N ALA A 306 6.94 -11.31 -17.24
CA ALA A 306 7.35 -11.42 -15.84
C ALA A 306 6.32 -10.86 -14.84
N TYR A 307 5.70 -9.72 -15.13
CA TYR A 307 4.83 -9.04 -14.18
C TYR A 307 3.49 -9.77 -13.93
N PHE A 308 3.14 -10.78 -14.73
CA PHE A 308 1.99 -11.66 -14.45
C PHE A 308 2.27 -12.68 -13.33
N TYR A 309 3.53 -13.06 -13.09
CA TYR A 309 3.90 -14.01 -12.03
C TYR A 309 4.66 -13.36 -10.86
N LEU A 310 5.48 -12.33 -11.10
CA LEU A 310 6.20 -11.60 -10.05
C LEU A 310 5.26 -10.97 -8.99
N ILE A 311 4.01 -10.67 -9.36
CA ILE A 311 2.98 -10.19 -8.42
C ILE A 311 2.68 -11.24 -7.33
N TRP A 312 2.72 -12.54 -7.65
CA TRP A 312 2.46 -13.61 -6.67
C TRP A 312 3.62 -13.80 -5.71
N VAL A 313 4.86 -13.58 -6.15
CA VAL A 313 6.05 -13.57 -5.29
C VAL A 313 5.95 -12.46 -4.24
N LEU A 314 5.58 -11.24 -4.63
CA LEU A 314 5.32 -10.16 -3.67
C LEU A 314 4.17 -10.50 -2.69
N ILE A 315 3.17 -11.25 -3.13
CA ILE A 315 1.95 -11.59 -2.40
C ILE A 315 2.13 -12.78 -1.44
N LEU A 316 3.25 -13.51 -1.49
CA LEU A 316 3.52 -14.61 -0.55
C LEU A 316 3.35 -14.18 0.91
N PRO A 317 2.73 -15.02 1.77
CA PRO A 317 2.25 -16.39 1.49
C PRO A 317 0.79 -16.46 0.96
N TRP A 318 0.11 -15.36 0.64
CA TRP A 318 -1.35 -15.34 0.38
C TRP A 318 -1.79 -15.86 -0.98
N VAL A 319 -0.91 -16.50 -1.75
CA VAL A 319 -1.19 -17.00 -3.12
C VAL A 319 -2.40 -17.95 -3.15
N PHE A 320 -2.66 -18.71 -2.09
CA PHE A 320 -3.85 -19.55 -1.94
C PHE A 320 -5.19 -18.78 -2.00
N LEU A 321 -5.18 -17.44 -1.83
CA LEU A 321 -6.37 -16.58 -1.98
C LEU A 321 -6.65 -16.17 -3.45
N PHE A 322 -5.83 -16.61 -4.41
CA PHE A 322 -6.00 -16.32 -5.85
C PHE A 322 -7.33 -16.82 -6.43
N VAL A 323 -7.75 -18.06 -6.15
CA VAL A 323 -9.04 -18.58 -6.65
C VAL A 323 -10.25 -17.81 -6.04
N PRO A 324 -10.29 -17.50 -4.73
CA PRO A 324 -11.23 -16.52 -4.19
C PRO A 324 -11.21 -15.15 -4.88
N MET A 325 -10.02 -14.60 -5.16
CA MET A 325 -9.82 -13.31 -5.83
C MET A 325 -10.45 -13.29 -7.23
N LEU A 326 -10.16 -14.30 -8.07
CA LEU A 326 -10.76 -14.44 -9.40
C LEU A 326 -12.29 -14.52 -9.34
N ARG A 327 -12.84 -15.31 -8.40
CA ARG A 327 -14.29 -15.43 -8.19
C ARG A 327 -14.96 -14.12 -7.76
N ALA A 328 -14.23 -13.20 -7.12
CA ALA A 328 -14.71 -11.86 -6.84
C ALA A 328 -14.70 -10.96 -8.09
N ALA A 329 -13.65 -11.06 -8.90
CA ALA A 329 -13.47 -10.26 -10.11
C ALA A 329 -14.47 -10.64 -11.22
N VAL A 330 -14.72 -11.93 -11.47
CA VAL A 330 -15.56 -12.40 -12.59
C VAL A 330 -17.07 -12.19 -12.35
N ASN A 331 -17.49 -11.98 -11.10
CA ASN A 331 -18.90 -11.86 -10.71
C ASN A 331 -19.64 -10.71 -11.43
N ARG A 332 -20.88 -10.97 -11.88
CA ARG A 332 -21.74 -10.04 -12.62
C ARG A 332 -23.06 -9.84 -11.86
N GLY A 333 -23.65 -8.64 -11.89
CA GLY A 333 -24.98 -8.37 -11.31
C GLY A 333 -25.09 -7.36 -10.16
N SER A 334 -24.04 -6.59 -9.80
CA SER A 334 -24.20 -5.47 -8.85
C SER A 334 -23.14 -4.36 -8.96
N ARG A 335 -23.43 -3.17 -8.41
CA ARG A 335 -22.46 -2.05 -8.28
C ARG A 335 -21.21 -2.44 -7.48
N ARG A 336 -21.36 -3.36 -6.50
CA ARG A 336 -20.22 -3.94 -5.75
C ARG A 336 -19.37 -4.89 -6.60
N ALA A 337 -19.99 -5.63 -7.51
CA ALA A 337 -19.30 -6.51 -8.46
C ALA A 337 -18.64 -5.72 -9.61
N PHE A 338 -19.21 -4.59 -10.04
CA PHE A 338 -18.50 -3.67 -10.92
C PHE A 338 -17.23 -3.09 -10.25
N ALA A 339 -17.29 -2.72 -8.97
CA ALA A 339 -16.08 -2.29 -8.24
C ALA A 339 -14.99 -3.37 -8.21
N ALA A 340 -15.36 -4.65 -8.08
CA ALA A 340 -14.40 -5.76 -8.17
C ALA A 340 -13.77 -5.87 -9.57
N ARG A 341 -14.59 -5.82 -10.63
CA ARG A 341 -14.10 -5.77 -12.02
C ARG A 341 -13.18 -4.57 -12.28
N ALA A 342 -13.53 -3.40 -11.76
CA ALA A 342 -12.71 -2.20 -11.95
C ALA A 342 -11.32 -2.35 -11.29
N MET A 343 -11.24 -2.86 -10.07
CA MET A 343 -9.95 -3.14 -9.41
C MET A 343 -9.16 -4.25 -10.13
N ALA A 344 -9.84 -5.28 -10.65
CA ALA A 344 -9.18 -6.33 -11.43
C ALA A 344 -8.64 -5.80 -12.78
N ILE A 345 -9.35 -4.89 -13.46
CA ILE A 345 -8.87 -4.20 -14.66
C ILE A 345 -7.65 -3.33 -14.32
N VAL A 346 -7.65 -2.59 -13.19
CA VAL A 346 -6.48 -1.81 -12.78
C VAL A 346 -5.26 -2.70 -12.55
N LEU A 347 -5.41 -3.81 -11.83
CA LEU A 347 -4.32 -4.76 -11.58
C LEU A 347 -3.79 -5.38 -12.89
N LEU A 348 -4.70 -5.86 -13.75
CA LEU A 348 -4.36 -6.54 -14.99
C LEU A 348 -3.74 -5.59 -16.03
N ALA A 349 -4.37 -4.45 -16.31
CA ALA A 349 -3.86 -3.49 -17.28
C ALA A 349 -2.51 -2.89 -16.84
N SER A 350 -2.31 -2.67 -15.54
CA SER A 350 -1.01 -2.24 -15.03
C SER A 350 0.07 -3.30 -15.26
N ALA A 351 -0.22 -4.58 -15.01
CA ALA A 351 0.71 -5.67 -15.28
C ALA A 351 1.01 -5.84 -16.78
N VAL A 352 -0.01 -5.70 -17.65
CA VAL A 352 0.15 -5.70 -19.12
C VAL A 352 1.10 -4.60 -19.57
N VAL A 353 0.82 -3.34 -19.21
CA VAL A 353 1.63 -2.18 -19.64
C VAL A 353 3.06 -2.28 -19.12
N LEU A 354 3.27 -2.79 -17.90
CA LEU A 354 4.62 -2.96 -17.35
C LEU A 354 5.47 -4.01 -18.09
N ASN A 355 4.88 -5.03 -18.71
CA ASN A 355 5.66 -6.04 -19.45
C ASN A 355 6.32 -5.51 -20.73
N PHE A 356 5.80 -4.42 -21.31
CA PHE A 356 6.46 -3.71 -22.41
C PHE A 356 7.66 -2.86 -21.95
N GLY A 357 7.91 -2.72 -20.64
CA GLY A 357 9.11 -2.10 -20.12
C GLY A 357 10.30 -3.06 -20.17
N GLN A 358 11.40 -2.63 -20.76
CA GLN A 358 12.65 -3.40 -20.89
C GLN A 358 13.19 -3.87 -19.52
N ASP A 359 13.21 -2.96 -18.55
CA ASP A 359 13.88 -3.13 -17.26
C ASP A 359 12.93 -3.82 -16.24
N LYS A 360 12.85 -5.17 -16.29
CA LYS A 360 11.87 -5.93 -15.47
C LYS A 360 12.32 -6.11 -14.02
N ARG A 361 11.65 -5.45 -13.07
CA ARG A 361 12.03 -5.42 -11.64
C ARG A 361 10.84 -5.63 -10.69
N LEU A 362 10.94 -6.64 -9.82
CA LEU A 362 9.91 -7.06 -8.85
C LEU A 362 9.19 -5.90 -8.12
N HIS A 363 9.93 -4.88 -7.67
CA HIS A 363 9.38 -3.76 -6.88
C HIS A 363 8.45 -2.81 -7.68
N TYR A 364 8.46 -2.82 -9.01
CA TYR A 364 7.56 -1.94 -9.79
C TYR A 364 6.07 -2.28 -9.58
N LEU A 365 5.78 -3.50 -9.09
CA LEU A 365 4.44 -3.96 -8.72
C LEU A 365 4.02 -3.61 -7.29
N LEU A 366 4.92 -3.08 -6.44
CA LEU A 366 4.61 -2.76 -5.04
C LEU A 366 3.37 -1.84 -4.87
N PRO A 367 3.17 -0.79 -5.70
CA PRO A 367 1.98 0.06 -5.62
C PRO A 367 0.65 -0.65 -5.95
N LEU A 368 0.69 -1.85 -6.55
CA LEU A 368 -0.50 -2.65 -6.91
C LEU A 368 -0.91 -3.65 -5.81
N LEU A 369 -0.06 -3.91 -4.81
CA LEU A 369 -0.38 -4.84 -3.72
C LEU A 369 -1.65 -4.47 -2.94
N PRO A 370 -1.96 -3.18 -2.65
CA PRO A 370 -3.26 -2.80 -2.10
C PRO A 370 -4.44 -3.35 -2.92
N ILE A 371 -4.36 -3.29 -4.25
CA ILE A 371 -5.45 -3.67 -5.16
C ILE A 371 -5.62 -5.19 -5.17
N ALA A 372 -4.52 -5.95 -5.19
CA ALA A 372 -4.56 -7.40 -5.07
C ALA A 372 -5.10 -7.86 -3.70
N ALA A 373 -4.61 -7.27 -2.60
CA ALA A 373 -5.08 -7.58 -1.25
C ALA A 373 -6.57 -7.25 -1.05
N LEU A 374 -7.07 -6.18 -1.67
CA LEU A 374 -8.49 -5.81 -1.69
C LEU A 374 -9.37 -6.85 -2.40
N LEU A 375 -8.94 -7.34 -3.56
CA LEU A 375 -9.66 -8.37 -4.31
C LEU A 375 -9.62 -9.72 -3.57
N MET A 376 -8.47 -10.08 -2.98
CA MET A 376 -8.33 -11.26 -2.13
C MET A 376 -9.28 -11.20 -0.93
N ALA A 377 -9.27 -10.10 -0.16
CA ALA A 377 -10.14 -9.87 0.99
C ALA A 377 -11.64 -9.92 0.65
N LEU A 378 -12.01 -9.42 -0.54
CA LEU A 378 -13.39 -9.46 -1.02
C LEU A 378 -13.86 -10.89 -1.35
N GLY A 379 -13.06 -11.65 -2.11
CA GLY A 379 -13.40 -13.01 -2.52
C GLY A 379 -13.42 -14.02 -1.37
N SER A 380 -12.42 -13.91 -0.49
CA SER A 380 -12.29 -14.73 0.72
C SER A 380 -13.33 -14.41 1.80
N ARG A 381 -14.14 -13.34 1.67
CA ARG A 381 -15.20 -12.99 2.65
C ARG A 381 -16.15 -14.15 2.97
N LYS A 382 -16.50 -14.99 1.99
CA LYS A 382 -17.31 -16.21 2.22
C LYS A 382 -16.53 -17.31 2.96
N LEU A 383 -15.24 -17.47 2.66
CA LEU A 383 -14.33 -18.41 3.34
C LEU A 383 -14.15 -18.01 4.81
N PHE A 384 -13.79 -16.76 5.08
CA PHE A 384 -13.65 -16.25 6.44
C PHE A 384 -14.95 -16.32 7.25
N LYS A 385 -16.12 -16.03 6.66
CA LYS A 385 -17.40 -16.25 7.37
C LYS A 385 -17.67 -17.73 7.66
N ARG A 386 -17.34 -18.65 6.74
CA ARG A 386 -17.50 -20.10 6.96
C ARG A 386 -16.55 -20.62 8.04
N LEU A 387 -15.28 -20.22 8.03
CA LEU A 387 -14.31 -20.54 9.08
C LEU A 387 -14.78 -20.00 10.44
N HIS A 388 -15.20 -18.73 10.50
CA HIS A 388 -15.71 -18.10 11.73
C HIS A 388 -16.94 -18.79 12.34
N VAL A 389 -17.82 -19.38 11.51
CA VAL A 389 -19.06 -20.03 11.96
C VAL A 389 -18.90 -21.53 12.22
N ARG A 390 -18.11 -22.26 11.42
CA ARG A 390 -17.92 -23.71 11.57
C ARG A 390 -16.82 -24.09 12.55
N CYS A 391 -15.91 -23.16 12.85
CA CYS A 391 -14.73 -23.47 13.66
C CYS A 391 -14.59 -22.54 14.87
N GLY A 392 -14.60 -23.15 16.05
CA GLY A 392 -13.87 -22.60 17.21
C GLY A 392 -12.35 -22.57 16.95
N ALA A 393 -11.57 -22.28 17.99
CA ALA A 393 -10.13 -22.03 17.89
C ALA A 393 -9.30 -23.12 17.18
N ARG A 394 -9.82 -24.35 17.04
CA ARG A 394 -9.13 -25.47 16.37
C ARG A 394 -8.80 -25.22 14.89
N CYS A 395 -9.68 -24.63 14.07
CA CYS A 395 -9.29 -24.34 12.66
C CYS A 395 -8.40 -23.10 12.53
N VAL A 396 -8.40 -22.19 13.53
CA VAL A 396 -7.34 -21.18 13.63
C VAL A 396 -6.02 -21.89 13.89
N ARG A 397 -5.95 -22.86 14.82
CA ARG A 397 -4.77 -23.71 15.01
C ARG A 397 -4.37 -24.50 13.76
N VAL A 398 -5.30 -24.99 12.93
CA VAL A 398 -4.96 -25.68 11.66
C VAL A 398 -4.37 -24.72 10.63
N LEU A 399 -4.93 -23.51 10.49
CA LEU A 399 -4.31 -22.46 9.65
C LEU A 399 -2.95 -21.99 10.21
N VAL A 400 -2.79 -22.01 11.54
CA VAL A 400 -1.50 -21.76 12.20
C VAL A 400 -0.51 -22.84 11.84
N LEU A 401 -0.82 -24.11 12.10
CA LEU A 401 0.04 -25.24 11.81
C LEU A 401 0.39 -25.32 10.32
N ALA A 402 -0.57 -25.11 9.41
CA ALA A 402 -0.31 -25.10 7.97
C ALA A 402 0.70 -24.02 7.56
N GLY A 403 0.48 -22.76 7.96
CA GLY A 403 1.37 -21.66 7.58
C GLY A 403 2.72 -21.67 8.30
N SER A 404 2.76 -22.11 9.57
CA SER A 404 3.99 -22.39 10.30
C SER A 404 4.77 -23.55 9.68
N PHE A 405 4.10 -24.60 9.18
CA PHE A 405 4.73 -25.70 8.45
C PHE A 405 5.29 -25.23 7.10
N THR A 406 4.60 -24.35 6.37
CA THR A 406 5.16 -23.68 5.17
C THR A 406 6.39 -22.83 5.51
N ALA A 407 6.38 -22.10 6.63
CA ALA A 407 7.55 -21.34 7.10
C ALA A 407 8.72 -22.27 7.49
N ILE A 408 8.45 -23.33 8.26
CA ILE A 408 9.46 -24.29 8.72
C ILE A 408 10.08 -25.05 7.54
N ILE A 409 9.30 -25.46 6.53
CA ILE A 409 9.85 -26.02 5.29
C ILE A 409 10.69 -24.97 4.56
N GLY A 410 10.21 -23.72 4.42
CA GLY A 410 11.01 -22.64 3.82
C GLY A 410 12.37 -22.43 4.51
N ALA A 411 12.41 -22.47 5.84
CA ALA A 411 13.64 -22.40 6.63
C ALA A 411 14.53 -23.63 6.45
N LEU A 412 13.97 -24.84 6.51
CA LEU A 412 14.73 -26.09 6.39
C LEU A 412 15.29 -26.28 4.98
N THR A 413 14.49 -26.05 3.94
CA THR A 413 14.94 -26.10 2.54
C THR A 413 16.09 -25.12 2.32
N ALA A 414 16.00 -23.88 2.79
CA ALA A 414 17.09 -22.91 2.66
C ALA A 414 18.33 -23.26 3.52
N ARG A 415 18.16 -23.90 4.69
CA ARG A 415 19.28 -24.34 5.55
C ARG A 415 19.99 -25.60 5.05
N ILE A 416 19.31 -26.45 4.28
CA ILE A 416 19.84 -27.73 3.78
C ILE A 416 20.50 -27.58 2.39
N LEU A 417 20.07 -26.61 1.59
CA LEU A 417 20.51 -26.44 0.19
C LEU A 417 21.46 -25.25 -0.03
N LEU A 418 22.21 -24.84 0.99
CA LEU A 418 23.23 -23.78 0.89
C LEU A 418 24.57 -24.21 1.49
N PRO A 419 25.51 -24.61 0.62
CA PRO A 419 26.90 -24.16 0.75
C PRO A 419 27.32 -23.31 -0.47
N ALA A 420 27.79 -22.09 -0.19
CA ALA A 420 28.59 -21.19 -1.05
C ALA A 420 28.12 -20.85 -2.49
N ASP A 421 28.02 -21.83 -3.38
CA ASP A 421 28.25 -21.61 -4.81
C ASP A 421 27.04 -21.91 -5.72
N VAL A 422 26.93 -21.15 -6.82
CA VAL A 422 25.99 -21.30 -7.96
C VAL A 422 24.51 -20.97 -7.67
N HIS A 423 24.11 -19.74 -8.05
CA HIS A 423 22.72 -19.38 -8.33
C HIS A 423 22.24 -20.01 -9.66
N GLU A 424 20.93 -20.30 -9.78
CA GLU A 424 20.05 -20.20 -10.99
C GLU A 424 18.89 -21.22 -10.96
N ARG A 425 19.12 -22.48 -10.52
CA ARG A 425 18.18 -23.61 -10.76
C ARG A 425 17.00 -23.80 -9.79
N HIS A 426 16.68 -22.83 -8.92
CA HIS A 426 15.81 -23.08 -7.76
C HIS A 426 14.37 -22.53 -7.83
N LEU A 427 13.96 -21.88 -8.94
CA LEU A 427 12.59 -21.37 -9.08
C LEU A 427 11.54 -22.50 -9.13
N ASP A 428 11.81 -23.56 -9.89
CA ASP A 428 10.88 -24.69 -10.06
C ASP A 428 10.75 -25.55 -8.79
N MET A 429 11.82 -25.63 -7.99
CA MET A 429 11.79 -26.27 -6.68
C MET A 429 10.90 -25.49 -5.69
N LEU A 430 10.99 -24.15 -5.69
CA LEU A 430 10.12 -23.30 -4.87
C LEU A 430 8.66 -23.36 -5.35
N LEU A 431 8.41 -23.45 -6.66
CA LEU A 431 7.06 -23.63 -7.23
C LEU A 431 6.46 -24.98 -6.84
N SER A 432 7.21 -26.08 -6.98
CA SER A 432 6.75 -27.44 -6.65
C SER A 432 6.54 -27.65 -5.15
N LEU A 433 7.37 -27.06 -4.27
CA LEU A 433 7.13 -27.06 -2.82
C LEU A 433 5.88 -26.24 -2.43
N ASN A 434 5.62 -25.11 -3.10
CA ASN A 434 4.37 -24.36 -2.91
C ASN A 434 3.14 -25.15 -3.39
N LEU A 435 3.23 -25.85 -4.53
CA LEU A 435 2.18 -26.74 -5.01
C LEU A 435 1.90 -27.87 -4.02
N LEU A 436 2.94 -28.51 -3.48
CA LEU A 436 2.81 -29.55 -2.45
C LEU A 436 2.13 -29.02 -1.18
N ALA A 437 2.51 -27.84 -0.70
CA ALA A 437 1.88 -27.19 0.45
C ALA A 437 0.39 -26.88 0.19
N ILE A 438 0.02 -26.44 -1.01
CA ILE A 438 -1.37 -26.20 -1.44
C ILE A 438 -2.16 -27.52 -1.49
N VAL A 439 -1.58 -28.59 -2.03
CA VAL A 439 -2.20 -29.93 -2.08
C VAL A 439 -2.44 -30.48 -0.66
N VAL A 440 -1.43 -30.44 0.22
CA VAL A 440 -1.55 -30.92 1.61
C VAL A 440 -2.58 -30.10 2.40
N ALA A 441 -2.56 -28.76 2.30
CA ALA A 441 -3.57 -27.91 2.94
C ALA A 441 -4.99 -28.19 2.42
N THR A 442 -5.14 -28.50 1.13
CA THR A 442 -6.42 -28.88 0.53
C THR A 442 -6.89 -30.25 1.03
N ALA A 443 -6.02 -31.25 1.05
CA ALA A 443 -6.31 -32.60 1.55
C ALA A 443 -6.72 -32.60 3.03
N LEU A 444 -6.01 -31.86 3.88
CA LEU A 444 -6.37 -31.67 5.29
C LEU A 444 -7.73 -30.96 5.45
N THR A 445 -8.00 -29.94 4.63
CA THR A 445 -9.29 -29.22 4.62
C THR A 445 -10.46 -30.12 4.23
N LEU A 446 -10.23 -31.10 3.34
CA LEU A 446 -11.24 -32.10 2.95
C LEU A 446 -11.41 -33.18 4.04
N ARG A 447 -10.31 -33.71 4.59
CA ARG A 447 -10.33 -34.83 5.56
C ARG A 447 -10.96 -34.47 6.91
N PHE A 448 -10.92 -33.20 7.34
CA PHE A 448 -11.52 -32.73 8.59
C PHE A 448 -12.89 -32.03 8.42
N ALA A 449 -13.57 -32.25 7.29
CA ALA A 449 -14.86 -31.65 6.99
C ALA A 449 -16.01 -32.69 6.94
N PRO A 450 -16.18 -33.52 7.99
CA PRO A 450 -17.15 -33.08 9.01
C PRO A 450 -16.91 -33.56 10.45
N LEU A 451 -17.00 -32.65 11.42
CA LEU A 451 -17.65 -32.94 12.71
C LEU A 451 -18.63 -31.81 13.05
N ARG A 452 -19.89 -32.21 13.33
CA ARG A 452 -21.01 -31.34 13.70
C ARG A 452 -20.95 -31.07 15.22
N ASN A 453 -21.59 -29.98 15.66
CA ASN A 453 -21.99 -29.74 17.06
C ASN A 453 -20.86 -29.58 18.10
N ALA A 454 -20.27 -28.37 18.16
CA ALA A 454 -19.63 -27.84 19.38
C ALA A 454 -19.62 -26.30 19.37
N VAL A 455 -20.69 -25.66 19.87
CA VAL A 455 -20.77 -24.20 19.97
C VAL A 455 -20.07 -23.75 21.25
N VAL A 456 -18.83 -23.27 21.14
CA VAL A 456 -18.10 -22.67 22.26
C VAL A 456 -18.51 -21.19 22.39
N PRO A 457 -19.11 -20.74 23.50
CA PRO A 457 -19.76 -19.43 23.60
C PRO A 457 -18.79 -18.25 23.79
N PHE A 458 -17.52 -18.49 24.15
CA PHE A 458 -16.58 -17.42 24.43
C PHE A 458 -16.17 -16.65 23.16
N GLY A 459 -16.73 -15.45 23.03
CA GLY A 459 -16.55 -14.54 21.91
C GLY A 459 -15.18 -13.86 21.86
N VAL A 460 -14.10 -14.63 21.64
CA VAL A 460 -12.77 -14.09 21.32
C VAL A 460 -12.92 -13.02 20.22
N PRO A 461 -12.52 -11.76 20.45
CA PRO A 461 -12.74 -10.68 19.49
C PRO A 461 -12.21 -11.01 18.10
N PRO A 462 -12.89 -10.61 17.00
CA PRO A 462 -12.48 -10.98 15.65
C PRO A 462 -11.01 -10.64 15.34
N PHE A 463 -10.50 -9.52 15.84
CA PHE A 463 -9.10 -9.09 15.62
C PHE A 463 -8.05 -10.03 16.25
N LEU A 464 -8.32 -10.60 17.44
CA LEU A 464 -7.40 -11.57 18.07
C LEU A 464 -7.31 -12.89 17.27
N ARG A 465 -8.35 -13.24 16.51
CA ARG A 465 -8.34 -14.38 15.58
C ARG A 465 -7.54 -14.09 14.29
N TRP A 466 -7.36 -12.81 13.95
CA TRP A 466 -6.50 -12.36 12.87
C TRP A 466 -5.04 -12.23 13.28
N ALA A 467 -4.76 -11.90 14.54
CA ALA A 467 -3.41 -11.78 15.07
C ALA A 467 -2.55 -13.01 14.74
N SER A 468 -3.07 -14.23 14.94
CA SER A 468 -2.38 -15.47 14.58
C SER A 468 -2.08 -15.54 13.07
N VAL A 469 -3.09 -15.37 12.24
CA VAL A 469 -3.02 -15.50 10.77
C VAL A 469 -2.06 -14.48 10.16
N VAL A 470 -2.08 -13.23 10.62
CA VAL A 470 -1.16 -12.18 10.13
C VAL A 470 0.22 -12.31 10.75
N SER A 471 0.35 -12.75 12.01
CA SER A 471 1.66 -13.05 12.59
C SER A 471 2.38 -14.13 11.78
N ILE A 472 1.67 -15.13 11.26
CA ILE A 472 2.29 -16.13 10.37
C ILE A 472 2.64 -15.52 9.01
N GLY A 473 1.71 -14.78 8.39
CA GLY A 473 2.00 -14.07 7.14
C GLY A 473 3.26 -13.21 7.26
N PHE A 474 3.38 -12.49 8.37
CA PHE A 474 4.53 -11.69 8.74
C PHE A 474 5.78 -12.55 9.01
N SER A 475 5.73 -13.58 9.86
CA SER A 475 6.88 -14.45 10.15
C SER A 475 7.40 -15.18 8.91
N SER A 476 6.52 -15.72 8.06
CA SER A 476 6.89 -16.31 6.77
C SER A 476 7.50 -15.27 5.83
N SER A 477 6.97 -14.04 5.82
CA SER A 477 7.50 -12.94 5.01
C SER A 477 8.84 -12.40 5.51
N LEU A 478 9.06 -12.36 6.83
CA LEU A 478 10.28 -11.91 7.47
C LEU A 478 11.38 -12.96 7.28
N LEU A 479 11.07 -14.25 7.46
CA LEU A 479 11.93 -15.37 7.09
C LEU A 479 12.31 -15.34 5.60
N LEU A 480 11.31 -15.22 4.71
CA LEU A 480 11.57 -15.14 3.26
C LEU A 480 12.36 -13.89 2.87
N THR A 481 12.19 -12.78 3.59
CA THR A 481 13.01 -11.58 3.44
C THR A 481 14.45 -11.87 3.83
N TYR A 482 14.68 -12.36 5.05
CA TYR A 482 15.99 -12.72 5.58
C TYR A 482 16.77 -13.65 4.63
N LEU A 483 16.15 -14.76 4.20
CA LEU A 483 16.75 -15.74 3.28
C LEU A 483 17.06 -15.16 1.89
N LEU A 484 16.22 -14.26 1.38
CA LEU A 484 16.43 -13.60 0.07
C LEU A 484 17.28 -12.31 0.17
N THR A 485 17.75 -11.94 1.36
CA THR A 485 18.78 -10.91 1.58
C THR A 485 20.13 -11.53 1.92
N SER A 486 20.18 -12.58 2.76
CA SER A 486 21.42 -13.29 3.10
C SER A 486 22.11 -13.86 1.86
N ASN A 487 21.35 -14.44 0.94
CA ASN A 487 21.87 -15.02 -0.31
C ASN A 487 22.41 -13.99 -1.32
N ARG A 488 22.49 -12.70 -0.96
CA ARG A 488 23.13 -11.63 -1.75
C ARG A 488 24.45 -11.15 -1.16
N LEU A 489 24.86 -11.67 0.01
CA LEU A 489 26.05 -11.20 0.73
C LEU A 489 27.35 -11.93 0.34
N HIS A 490 27.37 -12.77 -0.70
CA HIS A 490 28.63 -13.25 -1.28
C HIS A 490 29.26 -12.16 -2.16
N PRO A 491 30.36 -11.49 -1.77
CA PRO A 491 30.73 -10.20 -2.37
C PRO A 491 31.46 -10.30 -3.72
N ARG A 492 31.89 -11.51 -4.11
CA ARG A 492 33.05 -11.75 -5.01
C ARG A 492 32.94 -11.19 -6.43
N SER A 493 31.76 -10.84 -6.94
CA SER A 493 31.62 -10.25 -8.29
C SER A 493 31.57 -8.72 -8.29
N HIS A 494 30.84 -8.09 -7.36
CA HIS A 494 30.56 -6.64 -7.42
C HIS A 494 31.47 -5.77 -6.54
N THR A 495 32.26 -6.36 -5.63
CA THR A 495 33.38 -5.62 -5.04
C THR A 495 34.44 -5.29 -6.08
N ALA A 496 34.64 -6.14 -7.10
CA ALA A 496 35.53 -5.87 -8.21
C ALA A 496 35.08 -4.64 -9.02
N ASP A 497 33.80 -4.54 -9.39
CA ASP A 497 33.23 -3.38 -10.07
C ASP A 497 33.37 -2.09 -9.24
N LEU A 498 33.13 -2.18 -7.92
CA LEU A 498 33.25 -1.04 -7.00
C LEU A 498 34.70 -0.57 -6.85
N VAL A 499 35.65 -1.49 -6.70
CA VAL A 499 37.09 -1.18 -6.61
C VAL A 499 37.62 -0.65 -7.95
N ALA A 500 37.16 -1.18 -9.08
CA ALA A 500 37.56 -0.69 -10.41
C ALA A 500 36.97 0.69 -10.75
N ALA A 501 35.83 1.07 -10.17
CA ALA A 501 35.22 2.39 -10.37
C ALA A 501 35.83 3.51 -9.51
N VAL A 502 36.59 3.16 -8.47
CA VAL A 502 37.20 4.06 -7.48
C VAL A 502 38.62 4.46 -7.94
N PRO A 503 39.00 5.75 -7.94
CA PRO A 503 40.38 6.17 -8.19
C PRO A 503 41.35 5.52 -7.21
N LYS A 504 42.59 5.22 -7.63
CA LYS A 504 43.60 4.54 -6.78
C LYS A 504 43.99 5.36 -5.53
N ASP A 505 43.67 6.63 -5.58
CA ASP A 505 44.00 7.74 -4.71
C ASP A 505 42.79 8.22 -3.87
N ALA A 506 41.61 7.60 -4.02
CA ALA A 506 40.40 7.97 -3.27
C ALA A 506 40.28 7.22 -1.93
N VAL A 507 40.03 7.97 -0.85
CA VAL A 507 39.83 7.42 0.50
C VAL A 507 38.45 6.75 0.60
N LEU A 508 38.45 5.41 0.73
CA LEU A 508 37.24 4.65 1.03
C LEU A 508 36.85 4.83 2.50
N TYR A 509 35.89 5.71 2.76
CA TYR A 509 35.25 5.82 4.07
C TYR A 509 34.46 4.54 4.39
N SER A 510 35.03 3.68 5.24
CA SER A 510 34.35 2.48 5.75
C SER A 510 33.08 2.86 6.52
N ILE A 511 31.93 2.44 6.01
CA ILE A 511 30.66 2.50 6.76
C ILE A 511 30.60 1.29 7.71
N GLY A 512 31.39 1.34 8.78
CA GLY A 512 31.18 0.51 9.97
C GLY A 512 31.38 -1.00 9.80
N VAL A 513 32.29 -1.43 8.90
CA VAL A 513 32.84 -2.79 8.97
C VAL A 513 34.23 -2.68 9.60
N GLU A 514 34.31 -3.03 10.89
CA GLU A 514 35.59 -3.37 11.52
C GLU A 514 36.02 -4.73 10.97
N ALA A 515 37.20 -4.78 10.35
CA ALA A 515 37.72 -5.99 9.74
C ALA A 515 38.49 -6.83 10.78
N HIS A 516 37.97 -8.02 11.06
CA HIS A 516 38.62 -9.11 11.80
C HIS A 516 38.50 -10.40 10.98
#